data_AF-A0A844CJE0-F1
#
_entry.id   AF-A0A844CJE0-F1
#
_cell.length_a   1.000
_cell.length_b   1.000
_cell.length_c   1.000
_cell.angle_alpha   90.00
_cell.angle_beta   90.00
_cell.angle_gamma   90.00
#
_symmetry.space_group_name_H-M   'P 1'
#
loop_
_entity.id
_entity.type
_entity.pdbx_description
1 polymer ?
#
loop_
_entity_poly.entity_id
_entity_poly.type
_entity_poly.pdbx_seq_one_letter_code
_entity_poly.pdbx_strand_id
1 'polypeptide(L)'
;MESLAALYKDHVATLQERTRNVLARFNLDALLIHSGELFNVFLDDHAYPFKVNPQFKAWVPVTQVPNCWLLVDGVNKPKLWFYLPVDYWHNVEPLPESFWTDDIEVIALPKADGIGSQLPAARGNIGYIGPVPERALQLDITPANINPKGVIDYLHYYRAYKTDYELSCMREAQKTAVVGHRAAHEAFLSGMSEFDINIAYLTATGHRDTDVPYGNIVALNEHASVLHYTKLDHRVPAEIRSFLLDAGAEYNGYAADLTRTWTTHGDSDFAHLIKDVNEEQLALIDTMKSGVRYTDYHIQFHQRLAKLLHRHKLVNDISEEAMLEAGITTPFMPHGIGHPLGLQVHDVAGFMQDDTGTHLAAPSQHPYLRCTRVLEPRMVLTIEPGLYFIESLLAPWREGQYSKHFDWKRIEALKPFGGIRIEDNVVIYENSTENMTRNLKLA
;
A
#
# COMPACT_ATOMS: atom_id res chain seq x y z
N MET A 1 -21.08 -9.24 15.94
CA MET A 1 -20.15 -9.20 14.79
C MET A 1 -20.59 -10.29 13.84
N GLU A 2 -20.81 -9.95 12.59
CA GLU A 2 -21.04 -10.96 11.55
C GLU A 2 -19.77 -11.81 11.36
N SER A 3 -19.95 -13.09 11.03
CA SER A 3 -18.81 -13.97 10.74
C SER A 3 -18.11 -13.55 9.45
N LEU A 4 -16.80 -13.83 9.33
CA LEU A 4 -16.04 -13.54 8.11
C LEU A 4 -16.66 -14.19 6.86
N ALA A 5 -17.27 -15.38 6.99
CA ALA A 5 -17.99 -16.07 5.92
C ALA A 5 -19.20 -15.26 5.42
N ALA A 6 -19.98 -14.67 6.33
CA ALA A 6 -21.13 -13.83 5.97
C ALA A 6 -20.69 -12.57 5.22
N LEU A 7 -19.65 -11.88 5.73
CA LEU A 7 -19.06 -10.72 5.06
C LEU A 7 -18.51 -11.08 3.67
N TYR A 8 -17.90 -12.26 3.54
CA TYR A 8 -17.35 -12.74 2.27
C TYR A 8 -18.44 -13.02 1.24
N LYS A 9 -19.59 -13.57 1.65
CA LYS A 9 -20.74 -13.76 0.77
C LYS A 9 -21.25 -12.44 0.18
N ASP A 10 -21.35 -11.39 1.00
CA ASP A 10 -21.75 -10.05 0.54
C ASP A 10 -20.68 -9.39 -0.36
N HIS A 11 -19.41 -9.69 -0.09
CA HIS A 11 -18.30 -9.29 -0.95
C HIS A 11 -18.39 -9.94 -2.34
N VAL A 12 -18.62 -11.25 -2.43
CA VAL A 12 -18.83 -11.95 -3.70
C VAL A 12 -20.03 -11.38 -4.46
N ALA A 13 -21.14 -11.10 -3.76
CA ALA A 13 -22.31 -10.47 -4.37
C ALA A 13 -21.98 -9.10 -4.98
N THR A 14 -21.20 -8.28 -4.27
CA THR A 14 -20.73 -6.98 -4.76
C THR A 14 -19.86 -7.11 -6.00
N LEU A 15 -18.91 -8.05 -6.01
CA LEU A 15 -18.03 -8.27 -7.17
C LEU A 15 -18.77 -8.84 -8.38
N GLN A 16 -19.76 -9.70 -8.15
CA GLN A 16 -20.64 -10.20 -9.20
C GLN A 16 -21.43 -9.06 -9.85
N GLU A 17 -22.00 -8.15 -9.04
CA GLU A 17 -22.71 -6.99 -9.58
C GLU A 17 -21.80 -6.09 -10.42
N ARG A 18 -20.62 -5.74 -9.90
CA ARG A 18 -19.61 -4.95 -10.63
C ARG A 18 -19.21 -5.63 -11.94
N THR A 19 -19.03 -6.95 -11.92
CA THR A 19 -18.66 -7.75 -13.08
C THR A 19 -19.76 -7.76 -14.13
N ARG A 20 -21.01 -8.01 -13.73
CA ARG A 20 -22.16 -7.97 -14.63
C ARG A 20 -22.29 -6.62 -15.33
N ASN A 21 -22.12 -5.52 -14.59
CA ASN A 21 -22.22 -4.17 -15.12
C ASN A 21 -21.12 -3.88 -16.14
N VAL A 22 -19.86 -4.26 -15.85
CA VAL A 22 -18.74 -4.01 -16.76
C VAL A 22 -18.80 -4.89 -18.02
N LEU A 23 -19.20 -6.15 -17.87
CA LEU A 23 -19.39 -7.07 -19.01
C LEU A 23 -20.46 -6.56 -19.97
N ALA A 24 -21.62 -6.14 -19.45
CA ALA A 24 -22.67 -5.53 -20.25
C ALA A 24 -22.22 -4.24 -20.95
N ARG A 25 -21.41 -3.41 -20.29
CA ARG A 25 -20.89 -2.16 -20.85
C ARG A 25 -19.92 -2.38 -22.01
N PHE A 26 -19.08 -3.40 -21.94
CA PHE A 26 -18.03 -3.68 -22.92
C PHE A 26 -18.36 -4.84 -23.86
N ASN A 27 -19.59 -5.34 -23.86
CA ASN A 27 -20.08 -6.45 -24.68
C ASN A 27 -19.21 -7.72 -24.57
N LEU A 28 -18.85 -8.08 -23.33
CA LEU A 28 -18.13 -9.30 -23.01
C LEU A 28 -19.07 -10.31 -22.33
N ASP A 29 -18.81 -11.59 -22.53
CA ASP A 29 -19.62 -12.67 -21.98
C ASP A 29 -19.14 -13.08 -20.57
N ALA A 30 -17.83 -13.01 -20.32
CA ALA A 30 -17.21 -13.35 -19.04
C ALA A 30 -15.81 -12.74 -18.90
N LEU A 31 -15.29 -12.71 -17.67
CA LEU A 31 -13.88 -12.43 -17.39
C LEU A 31 -13.15 -13.72 -17.00
N LEU A 32 -11.98 -13.95 -17.60
CA LEU A 32 -11.03 -14.98 -17.21
C LEU A 32 -9.86 -14.34 -16.48
N ILE A 33 -9.83 -14.47 -15.16
CA ILE A 33 -8.85 -13.81 -14.28
C ILE A 33 -7.80 -14.84 -13.85
N HIS A 34 -6.54 -14.59 -14.18
CA HIS A 34 -5.43 -15.52 -13.96
C HIS A 34 -4.61 -15.11 -12.73
N SER A 35 -4.28 -16.07 -11.84
CA SER A 35 -3.45 -15.79 -10.66
C SER A 35 -2.01 -15.42 -11.02
N GLY A 36 -1.48 -15.94 -12.13
CA GLY A 36 -0.13 -15.72 -12.62
C GLY A 36 0.69 -17.02 -12.69
N GLU A 37 1.90 -16.94 -13.25
CA GLU A 37 2.81 -18.08 -13.39
C GLU A 37 4.15 -17.78 -12.70
N LEU A 38 4.90 -18.82 -12.36
CA LEU A 38 6.29 -18.68 -11.95
C LEU A 38 7.16 -18.37 -13.17
N PHE A 39 8.20 -17.54 -12.98
CA PHE A 39 9.25 -17.32 -13.96
C PHE A 39 10.60 -17.36 -13.26
N ASN A 40 11.61 -17.81 -13.99
CA ASN A 40 12.93 -18.06 -13.43
C ASN A 40 13.89 -16.90 -13.65
N VAL A 41 14.94 -16.88 -12.83
CA VAL A 41 16.12 -16.06 -13.07
C VAL A 41 16.72 -16.46 -14.43
N PHE A 42 17.27 -15.48 -15.15
CA PHE A 42 17.79 -15.68 -16.49
C PHE A 42 18.86 -16.77 -16.53
N LEU A 43 18.63 -17.81 -17.35
CA LEU A 43 19.48 -19.00 -17.49
C LEU A 43 19.62 -19.85 -16.22
N ASP A 44 18.65 -19.77 -15.30
CA ASP A 44 18.63 -20.51 -14.04
C ASP A 44 17.32 -21.31 -13.88
N ASP A 45 17.31 -22.29 -12.99
CA ASP A 45 16.10 -23.01 -12.57
C ASP A 45 15.47 -22.43 -11.28
N HIS A 46 16.11 -21.44 -10.67
CA HIS A 46 15.58 -20.69 -9.53
C HIS A 46 14.46 -19.72 -9.93
N ALA A 47 13.26 -19.94 -9.39
CA ALA A 47 12.11 -19.07 -9.56
C ALA A 47 12.20 -17.78 -8.72
N TYR A 48 11.69 -16.67 -9.26
CA TYR A 48 11.39 -15.49 -8.43
C TYR A 48 10.27 -15.81 -7.43
N PRO A 49 10.18 -15.08 -6.29
CA PRO A 49 9.03 -15.17 -5.41
C PRO A 49 7.73 -14.90 -6.17
N PHE A 50 6.77 -15.81 -6.08
CA PHE A 50 5.46 -15.63 -6.71
C PHE A 50 4.75 -14.40 -6.14
N LYS A 51 4.18 -13.59 -7.03
CA LYS A 51 3.33 -12.46 -6.66
C LYS A 51 2.03 -12.57 -7.46
N VAL A 52 0.95 -12.89 -6.74
CA VAL A 52 -0.37 -13.08 -7.34
C VAL A 52 -0.87 -11.81 -8.02
N ASN A 53 -1.57 -11.98 -9.14
CA ASN A 53 -2.33 -10.92 -9.79
C ASN A 53 -3.32 -10.27 -8.80
N PRO A 54 -3.25 -8.95 -8.55
CA PRO A 54 -4.18 -8.27 -7.64
C PRO A 54 -5.66 -8.43 -8.02
N GLN A 55 -5.97 -8.58 -9.31
CA GLN A 55 -7.34 -8.80 -9.78
C GLN A 55 -7.85 -10.21 -9.45
N PHE A 56 -6.95 -11.18 -9.32
CA PHE A 56 -7.30 -12.54 -8.89
C PHE A 56 -7.56 -12.59 -7.38
N LYS A 57 -6.63 -12.07 -6.57
CA LYS A 57 -6.81 -12.01 -5.11
C LYS A 57 -7.89 -11.02 -4.65
N ALA A 58 -8.43 -10.21 -5.55
CA ALA A 58 -9.63 -9.42 -5.30
C ALA A 58 -10.87 -10.26 -5.04
N TRP A 59 -10.91 -11.51 -5.53
CA TRP A 59 -12.06 -12.40 -5.37
C TRP A 59 -11.85 -13.44 -4.28
N VAL A 60 -10.66 -14.04 -4.20
CA VAL A 60 -10.38 -15.19 -3.35
C VAL A 60 -9.10 -14.97 -2.55
N PRO A 61 -9.03 -15.40 -1.27
CA PRO A 61 -7.85 -15.24 -0.43
C PRO A 61 -6.77 -16.29 -0.75
N VAL A 62 -6.44 -16.46 -2.03
CA VAL A 62 -5.41 -17.39 -2.53
C VAL A 62 -4.28 -16.57 -3.14
N THR A 63 -3.19 -16.41 -2.40
CA THR A 63 -2.09 -15.51 -2.76
C THR A 63 -0.80 -16.21 -3.19
N GLN A 64 -0.65 -17.49 -2.86
CA GLN A 64 0.59 -18.24 -3.04
C GLN A 64 0.56 -19.28 -4.17
N VAL A 65 -0.59 -19.46 -4.83
CA VAL A 65 -0.80 -20.54 -5.81
C VAL A 65 -0.81 -20.00 -7.24
N PRO A 66 0.21 -20.30 -8.06
CA PRO A 66 0.23 -19.95 -9.47
C PRO A 66 -0.73 -20.84 -10.28
N ASN A 67 -0.95 -20.50 -11.55
CA ASN A 67 -1.75 -21.28 -12.51
C ASN A 67 -3.21 -21.49 -12.08
N CYS A 68 -3.76 -20.64 -11.21
CA CYS A 68 -5.17 -20.65 -10.86
C CYS A 68 -5.96 -19.72 -11.77
N TRP A 69 -7.20 -20.10 -12.05
CA TRP A 69 -8.05 -19.39 -13.01
C TRP A 69 -9.43 -19.16 -12.44
N LEU A 70 -9.89 -17.91 -12.46
CA LEU A 70 -11.26 -17.54 -12.12
C LEU A 70 -12.03 -17.22 -13.40
N LEU A 71 -13.20 -17.83 -13.58
CA LEU A 71 -14.17 -17.44 -14.60
C LEU A 71 -15.41 -16.88 -13.92
N VAL A 72 -15.72 -15.62 -14.25
CA VAL A 72 -16.84 -14.88 -13.67
C VAL A 72 -17.65 -14.17 -14.76
N ASP A 73 -18.96 -14.22 -14.64
CA ASP A 73 -19.92 -13.55 -15.54
C ASP A 73 -20.85 -12.58 -14.80
N GLY A 74 -20.72 -12.48 -13.47
CA GLY A 74 -21.54 -11.62 -12.63
C GLY A 74 -22.96 -12.13 -12.37
N VAL A 75 -23.28 -13.36 -12.79
CA VAL A 75 -24.59 -14.00 -12.61
C VAL A 75 -24.45 -15.38 -11.96
N ASN A 76 -23.70 -16.27 -12.59
CA ASN A 76 -23.48 -17.64 -12.12
C ASN A 76 -22.42 -17.65 -11.01
N LYS A 77 -22.43 -18.71 -10.20
CA LYS A 77 -21.42 -18.92 -9.16
C LYS A 77 -20.01 -18.85 -9.79
N PRO A 78 -19.08 -18.03 -9.26
CA PRO A 78 -17.72 -17.95 -9.78
C PRO A 78 -17.05 -19.33 -9.80
N LYS A 79 -16.35 -19.64 -10.90
CA LYS A 79 -15.61 -20.90 -11.05
C LYS A 79 -14.13 -20.66 -10.86
N LEU A 80 -13.53 -21.40 -9.93
CA LEU A 80 -12.09 -21.37 -9.65
C LEU A 80 -11.47 -22.71 -10.02
N TRP A 81 -10.63 -22.73 -11.05
CA TRP A 81 -9.68 -23.82 -11.23
C TRP A 81 -8.47 -23.57 -10.33
N PHE A 82 -8.35 -24.37 -9.27
CA PHE A 82 -7.28 -24.30 -8.29
C PHE A 82 -6.15 -25.25 -8.69
N TYR A 83 -4.96 -24.71 -8.96
CA TYR A 83 -3.81 -25.51 -9.36
C TYR A 83 -3.38 -26.42 -8.21
N LEU A 84 -3.46 -27.72 -8.46
CA LEU A 84 -3.19 -28.76 -7.48
C LEU A 84 -2.40 -29.89 -8.14
N PRO A 85 -1.09 -29.67 -8.39
CA PRO A 85 -0.26 -30.68 -9.03
C PRO A 85 -0.18 -31.93 -8.16
N VAL A 86 -0.25 -33.08 -8.80
CA VAL A 86 -0.04 -34.38 -8.14
C VAL A 86 1.37 -34.84 -8.48
N ASP A 87 2.33 -34.40 -7.67
CA ASP A 87 3.73 -34.81 -7.77
C ASP A 87 4.33 -35.09 -6.38
N TYR A 88 5.54 -35.64 -6.35
CA TYR A 88 6.27 -35.95 -5.12
C TYR A 88 7.33 -34.89 -4.77
N TRP A 89 7.39 -33.79 -5.52
CA TRP A 89 8.40 -32.74 -5.39
C TRP A 89 7.93 -31.61 -4.46
N HIS A 90 6.63 -31.33 -4.44
CA HIS A 90 6.03 -30.24 -3.67
C HIS A 90 5.02 -30.78 -2.64
N ASN A 91 4.65 -29.94 -1.67
CA ASN A 91 3.58 -30.27 -0.73
C ASN A 91 2.24 -30.35 -1.50
N VAL A 92 1.64 -31.54 -1.54
CA VAL A 92 0.32 -31.77 -2.13
C VAL A 92 -0.72 -31.70 -1.01
N GLU A 93 -1.33 -30.53 -0.85
CA GLU A 93 -2.47 -30.34 0.05
C GLU A 93 -3.79 -30.69 -0.69
N PRO A 94 -4.86 -31.08 0.01
CA PRO A 94 -6.17 -31.20 -0.62
C PRO A 94 -6.67 -29.84 -1.12
N LEU A 95 -7.78 -29.84 -1.87
CA LEU A 95 -8.50 -28.59 -2.15
C LEU A 95 -8.80 -27.86 -0.83
N PRO A 96 -8.78 -26.52 -0.82
CA PRO A 96 -9.09 -25.76 0.38
C PRO A 96 -10.51 -26.06 0.86
N GLU A 97 -10.67 -26.19 2.17
CA GLU A 97 -11.97 -26.21 2.88
C GLU A 97 -11.96 -25.04 3.86
N SER A 98 -12.49 -23.88 3.45
CA SER A 98 -12.40 -22.64 4.21
C SER A 98 -13.67 -21.80 4.07
N PHE A 99 -13.76 -20.67 4.78
CA PHE A 99 -14.96 -19.84 4.84
C PHE A 99 -15.45 -19.32 3.47
N TRP A 100 -14.57 -19.28 2.46
CA TRP A 100 -14.85 -18.74 1.13
C TRP A 100 -15.28 -19.81 0.10
N THR A 101 -15.06 -21.09 0.39
CA THR A 101 -15.21 -22.17 -0.61
C THR A 101 -16.67 -22.54 -0.86
N ASP A 102 -17.60 -22.10 -0.01
CA ASP A 102 -19.04 -22.26 -0.24
C ASP A 102 -19.59 -21.27 -1.26
N ASP A 103 -18.95 -20.11 -1.42
CA ASP A 103 -19.39 -19.06 -2.37
C ASP A 103 -18.70 -19.15 -3.74
N ILE A 104 -17.66 -19.98 -3.86
CA ILE A 104 -16.88 -20.22 -5.10
C ILE A 104 -16.96 -21.70 -5.49
N GLU A 105 -17.16 -22.03 -6.77
CA GLU A 105 -17.04 -23.41 -7.25
C GLU A 105 -15.55 -23.74 -7.46
N VAL A 106 -14.95 -24.50 -6.54
CA VAL A 106 -13.53 -24.87 -6.59
C VAL A 106 -13.32 -26.20 -7.31
N ILE A 107 -12.51 -26.19 -8.37
CA ILE A 107 -12.23 -27.32 -9.25
C ILE A 107 -10.73 -27.58 -9.25
N ALA A 108 -10.29 -28.81 -9.00
CA ALA A 108 -8.88 -29.16 -9.04
C ALA A 108 -8.32 -29.10 -10.47
N LEU A 109 -7.16 -28.45 -10.63
CA LEU A 109 -6.40 -28.40 -11.88
C LEU A 109 -5.05 -29.10 -11.68
N PRO A 110 -4.91 -30.38 -12.04
CA PRO A 110 -3.69 -31.15 -11.77
C PRO A 110 -2.51 -30.80 -12.68
N LYS A 111 -2.76 -30.15 -13.82
CA LYS A 111 -1.74 -29.72 -14.78
C LYS A 111 -2.06 -28.32 -15.27
N ALA A 112 -1.09 -27.42 -15.24
CA ALA A 112 -1.27 -26.03 -15.69
C ALA A 112 -1.80 -25.94 -17.13
N ASP A 113 -1.24 -26.72 -18.06
CA ASP A 113 -1.69 -26.75 -19.47
C ASP A 113 -3.05 -27.43 -19.67
N GLY A 114 -3.63 -28.04 -18.62
CA GLY A 114 -4.94 -28.68 -18.67
C GLY A 114 -6.12 -27.71 -18.64
N ILE A 115 -5.89 -26.41 -18.41
CA ILE A 115 -6.98 -25.42 -18.29
C ILE A 115 -7.75 -25.26 -19.59
N GLY A 116 -7.06 -25.30 -20.74
CA GLY A 116 -7.67 -25.03 -22.04
C GLY A 116 -8.81 -25.96 -22.43
N SER A 117 -8.82 -27.21 -21.96
CA SER A 117 -9.91 -28.16 -22.23
C SER A 117 -11.11 -28.01 -21.30
N GLN A 118 -10.97 -27.24 -20.21
CA GLN A 118 -12.01 -27.02 -19.20
C GLN A 118 -12.72 -25.67 -19.35
N LEU A 119 -12.13 -24.74 -20.09
CA LEU A 119 -12.74 -23.46 -20.41
C LEU A 119 -13.87 -23.59 -21.45
N PRO A 120 -14.84 -22.65 -21.48
CA PRO A 120 -15.86 -22.60 -22.52
C PRO A 120 -15.27 -22.65 -23.94
N ALA A 121 -15.97 -23.32 -24.86
CA ALA A 121 -15.54 -23.44 -26.26
C ALA A 121 -15.58 -22.09 -27.01
N ALA A 122 -16.61 -21.27 -26.74
CA ALA A 122 -16.72 -19.92 -27.30
C ALA A 122 -15.97 -18.92 -26.41
N ARG A 123 -14.86 -18.37 -26.93
CA ARG A 123 -13.96 -17.47 -26.19
C ARG A 123 -13.82 -16.06 -26.78
N GLY A 124 -14.47 -15.81 -27.92
CA GLY A 124 -14.36 -14.57 -28.67
C GLY A 124 -14.71 -13.30 -27.88
N ASN A 125 -15.58 -13.43 -26.86
CA ASN A 125 -16.02 -12.34 -25.99
C ASN A 125 -15.60 -12.54 -24.52
N ILE A 126 -14.59 -13.37 -24.24
CA ILE A 126 -14.03 -13.50 -22.90
C ILE A 126 -12.92 -12.47 -22.73
N GLY A 127 -13.03 -11.61 -21.70
CA GLY A 127 -11.99 -10.68 -21.29
C GLY A 127 -10.96 -11.37 -20.40
N TYR A 128 -9.71 -11.51 -20.84
CA TYR A 128 -8.63 -12.01 -19.98
C TYR A 128 -8.06 -10.88 -19.11
N ILE A 129 -7.83 -11.17 -17.83
CA ILE A 129 -7.13 -10.29 -16.90
C ILE A 129 -6.00 -11.06 -16.23
N GLY A 130 -4.76 -10.74 -16.55
CA GLY A 130 -3.61 -11.44 -15.98
C GLY A 130 -2.25 -11.03 -16.53
N PRO A 131 -1.17 -11.53 -15.91
CA PRO A 131 0.19 -11.08 -16.21
C PRO A 131 0.85 -11.79 -17.39
N VAL A 132 0.21 -12.79 -18.02
CA VAL A 132 0.80 -13.61 -19.09
C VAL A 132 -0.04 -13.54 -20.37
N PRO A 133 0.06 -12.46 -21.15
CA PRO A 133 -0.65 -12.29 -22.43
C PRO A 133 -0.45 -13.45 -23.40
N GLU A 134 0.75 -14.02 -23.45
CA GLU A 134 1.10 -15.13 -24.34
C GLU A 134 0.28 -16.38 -24.00
N ARG A 135 0.04 -16.63 -22.71
CA ARG A 135 -0.85 -17.71 -22.27
C ARG A 135 -2.29 -17.46 -22.68
N ALA A 136 -2.77 -16.22 -22.58
CA ALA A 136 -4.12 -15.87 -23.03
C ALA A 136 -4.29 -16.11 -24.55
N LEU A 137 -3.28 -15.75 -25.36
CA LEU A 137 -3.28 -16.03 -26.80
C LEU A 137 -3.31 -17.53 -27.10
N GLN A 138 -2.54 -18.35 -26.35
CA GLN A 138 -2.57 -19.81 -26.47
C GLN A 138 -3.94 -20.42 -26.11
N LEU A 139 -4.74 -19.71 -25.31
CA LEU A 139 -6.09 -20.09 -24.93
C LEU A 139 -7.16 -19.53 -25.88
N ASP A 140 -6.76 -19.03 -27.05
CA ASP A 140 -7.64 -18.44 -28.08
C ASP A 140 -8.40 -17.20 -27.61
N ILE A 141 -7.85 -16.45 -26.63
CA ILE A 141 -8.36 -15.12 -26.29
C ILE A 141 -7.92 -14.12 -27.36
N THR A 142 -8.86 -13.32 -27.85
CA THR A 142 -8.56 -12.31 -28.87
C THR A 142 -7.62 -11.24 -28.30
N PRO A 143 -6.63 -10.73 -29.06
CA PRO A 143 -5.68 -9.73 -28.55
C PRO A 143 -6.35 -8.47 -27.96
N ALA A 144 -7.49 -8.06 -28.52
CA ALA A 144 -8.26 -6.90 -28.03
C ALA A 144 -8.91 -7.14 -26.65
N ASN A 145 -9.13 -8.40 -26.28
CA ASN A 145 -9.72 -8.80 -25.00
C ASN A 145 -8.68 -9.22 -23.96
N ILE A 146 -7.39 -9.07 -24.24
CA ILE A 146 -6.33 -9.29 -23.26
C ILE A 146 -6.11 -7.99 -22.51
N ASN A 147 -6.35 -8.02 -21.19
CA ASN A 147 -6.26 -6.88 -20.29
C ASN A 147 -7.01 -5.62 -20.83
N PRO A 148 -8.32 -5.73 -21.14
CA PRO A 148 -9.05 -4.66 -21.81
C PRO A 148 -9.14 -3.44 -20.87
N LYS A 149 -8.52 -2.33 -21.30
CA LYS A 149 -8.35 -1.11 -20.47
C LYS A 149 -9.63 -0.64 -19.81
N GLY A 150 -10.74 -0.57 -20.55
CA GLY A 150 -12.02 -0.09 -20.02
C GLY A 150 -12.57 -0.95 -18.88
N VAL A 151 -12.37 -2.28 -18.94
CA VAL A 151 -12.76 -3.20 -17.86
C VAL A 151 -11.84 -3.02 -16.66
N ILE A 152 -10.52 -2.96 -16.89
CA ILE A 152 -9.53 -2.80 -15.84
C ILE A 152 -9.74 -1.46 -15.10
N ASP A 153 -9.94 -0.37 -15.83
CA ASP A 153 -10.18 0.95 -15.24
C ASP A 153 -11.46 0.95 -14.40
N TYR A 154 -12.55 0.36 -14.91
CA TYR A 154 -13.80 0.22 -14.17
C TYR A 154 -13.58 -0.55 -12.85
N LEU A 155 -12.96 -1.74 -12.91
CA LEU A 155 -12.71 -2.54 -11.71
C LEU A 155 -11.78 -1.82 -10.73
N HIS A 156 -10.74 -1.14 -11.23
CA HIS A 156 -9.85 -0.32 -10.42
C HIS A 156 -10.58 0.85 -9.74
N TYR A 157 -11.48 1.53 -10.43
CA TYR A 157 -12.27 2.60 -9.84
C TYR A 157 -13.07 2.09 -8.63
N TYR A 158 -13.78 0.97 -8.81
CA TYR A 158 -14.61 0.41 -7.74
C TYR A 158 -13.82 -0.30 -6.62
N ARG A 159 -12.55 -0.66 -6.85
CA ARG A 159 -11.62 -1.10 -5.79
C ARG A 159 -11.34 -0.01 -4.75
N ALA A 160 -11.58 1.26 -5.07
CA ALA A 160 -11.46 2.34 -4.09
C ALA A 160 -12.45 2.17 -2.92
N TYR A 161 -13.61 1.54 -3.14
CA TYR A 161 -14.66 1.35 -2.15
C TYR A 161 -14.63 -0.09 -1.61
N LYS A 162 -14.00 -0.25 -0.45
CA LYS A 162 -13.78 -1.55 0.20
C LYS A 162 -15.09 -2.10 0.71
N THR A 163 -15.42 -3.37 0.48
CA THR A 163 -16.55 -4.08 1.13
C THR A 163 -16.24 -4.38 2.60
N ASP A 164 -17.23 -4.85 3.38
CA ASP A 164 -17.03 -5.07 4.82
C ASP A 164 -16.08 -6.23 5.12
N TYR A 165 -16.04 -7.24 4.23
CA TYR A 165 -14.99 -8.27 4.23
C TYR A 165 -13.59 -7.67 4.08
N GLU A 166 -13.42 -6.76 3.13
CA GLU A 166 -12.13 -6.13 2.85
C GLU A 166 -11.67 -5.28 4.02
N LEU A 167 -12.58 -4.46 4.59
CA LEU A 167 -12.29 -3.70 5.80
C LEU A 167 -11.96 -4.61 6.99
N SER A 168 -12.62 -5.77 7.12
CA SER A 168 -12.27 -6.75 8.15
C SER A 168 -10.85 -7.30 7.94
N CYS A 169 -10.49 -7.66 6.71
CA CYS A 169 -9.15 -8.15 6.39
C CYS A 169 -8.06 -7.09 6.66
N MET A 170 -8.31 -5.84 6.26
CA MET A 170 -7.38 -4.74 6.52
C MET A 170 -7.20 -4.49 8.02
N ARG A 171 -8.26 -4.60 8.83
CA ARG A 171 -8.15 -4.50 10.30
C ARG A 171 -7.34 -5.65 10.92
N GLU A 172 -7.41 -6.87 10.36
CA GLU A 172 -6.52 -7.95 10.81
C GLU A 172 -5.06 -7.69 10.42
N ALA A 173 -4.80 -7.21 9.19
CA ALA A 173 -3.45 -6.79 8.78
C ALA A 173 -2.88 -5.69 9.69
N GLN A 174 -3.71 -4.73 10.11
CA GLN A 174 -3.34 -3.69 11.07
C GLN A 174 -2.87 -4.27 12.42
N LYS A 175 -3.58 -5.28 12.96
CA LYS A 175 -3.20 -5.91 14.22
C LYS A 175 -1.81 -6.54 14.13
N THR A 176 -1.54 -7.26 13.05
CA THR A 176 -0.24 -7.88 12.81
C THR A 176 0.86 -6.82 12.71
N ALA A 177 0.67 -5.80 11.88
CA ALA A 177 1.66 -4.74 11.71
C ALA A 177 1.96 -3.99 13.03
N VAL A 178 0.94 -3.66 13.83
CA VAL A 178 1.12 -3.00 15.13
C VAL A 178 1.94 -3.84 16.12
N VAL A 179 1.76 -5.17 16.11
CA VAL A 179 2.59 -6.08 16.93
C VAL A 179 4.06 -6.05 16.46
N GLY A 180 4.29 -6.07 15.14
CA GLY A 180 5.61 -5.90 14.55
C GLY A 180 6.29 -4.59 14.94
N HIS A 181 5.58 -3.47 14.81
CA HIS A 181 6.08 -2.14 15.18
C HIS A 181 6.49 -2.05 16.65
N ARG A 182 5.72 -2.67 17.56
CA ARG A 182 6.07 -2.70 18.99
C ARG A 182 7.34 -3.51 19.26
N ALA A 183 7.48 -4.68 18.64
CA ALA A 183 8.68 -5.51 18.78
C ALA A 183 9.92 -4.83 18.20
N ALA A 184 9.78 -4.19 17.03
CA ALA A 184 10.86 -3.43 16.42
C ALA A 184 11.28 -2.22 17.27
N HIS A 185 10.32 -1.52 17.88
CA HIS A 185 10.61 -0.43 18.82
C HIS A 185 11.36 -0.95 20.07
N GLU A 186 10.97 -2.10 20.63
CA GLU A 186 11.70 -2.73 21.74
C GLU A 186 13.14 -3.13 21.34
N ALA A 187 13.32 -3.68 20.14
CA ALA A 187 14.63 -4.00 19.59
C ALA A 187 15.51 -2.75 19.42
N PHE A 188 14.94 -1.65 18.91
CA PHE A 188 15.62 -0.36 18.84
C PHE A 188 16.07 0.15 20.22
N LEU A 189 15.17 0.13 21.22
CA LEU A 189 15.50 0.53 22.59
C LEU A 189 16.59 -0.37 23.22
N SER A 190 16.71 -1.61 22.74
CA SER A 190 17.75 -2.56 23.14
C SER A 190 19.09 -2.36 22.42
N GLY A 191 19.20 -1.35 21.55
CA GLY A 191 20.42 -1.01 20.84
C GLY A 191 20.79 -1.99 19.73
N MET A 192 19.80 -2.61 19.10
CA MET A 192 20.00 -3.60 18.03
C MET A 192 20.35 -2.95 16.68
N SER A 193 20.93 -3.75 15.78
CA SER A 193 21.23 -3.33 14.41
C SER A 193 19.95 -3.27 13.56
N GLU A 194 19.99 -2.59 12.41
CA GLU A 194 18.84 -2.57 11.48
C GLU A 194 18.43 -3.99 11.08
N PHE A 195 19.41 -4.85 10.83
CA PHE A 195 19.16 -6.26 10.53
C PHE A 195 18.39 -6.96 11.66
N ASP A 196 18.88 -6.85 12.90
CA ASP A 196 18.26 -7.52 14.05
C ASP A 196 16.87 -6.95 14.37
N ILE A 197 16.65 -5.65 14.16
CA ILE A 197 15.34 -5.01 14.29
C ILE A 197 14.38 -5.56 13.22
N ASN A 198 14.82 -5.74 11.98
CA ASN A 198 14.00 -6.40 10.95
C ASN A 198 13.63 -7.83 11.36
N ILE A 199 14.58 -8.60 11.91
CA ILE A 199 14.30 -9.95 12.43
C ILE A 199 13.26 -9.92 13.54
N ALA A 200 13.32 -8.96 14.47
CA ALA A 200 12.33 -8.80 15.52
C ALA A 200 10.93 -8.50 14.95
N TYR A 201 10.85 -7.62 13.94
CA TYR A 201 9.61 -7.32 13.23
C TYR A 201 9.01 -8.56 12.57
N LEU A 202 9.79 -9.28 11.77
CA LEU A 202 9.36 -10.49 11.08
C LEU A 202 8.92 -11.59 12.06
N THR A 203 9.67 -11.77 13.15
CA THR A 203 9.34 -12.75 14.18
C THR A 203 7.99 -12.44 14.84
N ALA A 204 7.75 -11.18 15.19
CA ALA A 204 6.54 -10.75 15.87
C ALA A 204 5.30 -10.77 14.97
N THR A 205 5.49 -10.51 13.66
CA THR A 205 4.40 -10.55 12.68
C THR A 205 4.13 -11.95 12.13
N GLY A 206 5.09 -12.87 12.21
CA GLY A 206 5.05 -14.17 11.54
C GLY A 206 5.28 -14.09 10.03
N HIS A 207 5.64 -12.92 9.51
CA HIS A 207 6.00 -12.71 8.10
C HIS A 207 7.45 -13.15 7.82
N ARG A 208 7.74 -13.36 6.54
CA ARG A 208 9.08 -13.48 5.97
C ARG A 208 9.35 -12.25 5.11
N ASP A 209 10.62 -11.91 4.89
CA ASP A 209 11.01 -10.84 3.96
C ASP A 209 10.42 -11.01 2.54
N THR A 210 10.07 -12.22 2.14
CA THR A 210 9.51 -12.52 0.82
C THR A 210 7.98 -12.36 0.74
N ASP A 211 7.27 -12.34 1.87
CA ASP A 211 5.80 -12.27 1.94
C ASP A 211 5.25 -11.00 2.60
N VAL A 212 6.11 -10.11 3.10
CA VAL A 212 5.71 -8.74 3.44
C VAL A 212 5.10 -8.03 2.21
N PRO A 213 4.11 -7.13 2.41
CA PRO A 213 3.42 -6.46 1.31
C PRO A 213 4.34 -5.52 0.51
N TYR A 214 5.41 -5.03 1.15
CA TYR A 214 6.52 -4.28 0.58
C TYR A 214 7.77 -4.53 1.42
N GLY A 215 8.96 -4.27 0.85
CA GLY A 215 10.21 -4.43 1.60
C GLY A 215 10.28 -3.42 2.74
N ASN A 216 10.46 -3.92 3.96
CA ASN A 216 10.54 -3.09 5.17
C ASN A 216 11.67 -2.06 5.05
N ILE A 217 11.41 -0.85 5.57
CA ILE A 217 12.38 0.22 5.73
C ILE A 217 12.71 0.30 7.22
N VAL A 218 13.90 -0.18 7.57
CA VAL A 218 14.40 -0.20 8.95
C VAL A 218 15.62 0.70 9.02
N ALA A 219 15.41 1.98 9.36
CA ALA A 219 16.41 3.02 9.16
C ALA A 219 16.84 3.66 10.48
N LEU A 220 18.13 3.51 10.82
CA LEU A 220 18.74 4.18 11.97
C LEU A 220 19.43 5.49 11.54
N ASN A 221 19.32 6.52 12.39
CA ASN A 221 20.03 7.79 12.26
C ASN A 221 19.85 8.46 10.88
N GLU A 222 20.94 8.79 10.18
CA GLU A 222 20.94 9.44 8.88
C GLU A 222 20.16 8.65 7.82
N HIS A 223 20.05 7.32 7.95
CA HIS A 223 19.30 6.49 7.02
C HIS A 223 17.81 6.84 7.00
N ALA A 224 17.27 7.43 8.08
CA ALA A 224 15.88 7.90 8.13
C ALA A 224 15.60 9.06 7.13
N SER A 225 16.63 9.67 6.54
CA SER A 225 16.48 10.63 5.43
C SER A 225 16.35 9.97 4.05
N VAL A 226 16.59 8.66 3.94
CA VAL A 226 16.53 7.92 2.67
C VAL A 226 15.16 7.28 2.52
N LEU A 227 14.29 7.90 1.70
CA LEU A 227 12.87 7.51 1.61
C LEU A 227 12.62 6.06 1.20
N HIS A 228 13.48 5.47 0.35
CA HIS A 228 13.42 4.06 -0.04
C HIS A 228 14.66 3.30 0.47
N TYR A 229 14.93 3.40 1.78
CA TYR A 229 16.04 2.67 2.40
C TYR A 229 15.70 1.19 2.55
N THR A 230 16.30 0.35 1.70
CA THR A 230 16.04 -1.11 1.62
C THR A 230 17.22 -1.96 2.08
N LYS A 231 18.27 -1.32 2.61
CA LYS A 231 19.41 -2.02 3.19
C LYS A 231 19.16 -2.29 4.67
N LEU A 232 19.96 -3.20 5.22
CA LEU A 232 19.98 -3.52 6.64
C LEU A 232 21.44 -3.58 7.09
N ASP A 233 21.90 -2.59 7.83
CA ASP A 233 23.20 -2.68 8.47
C ASP A 233 23.18 -3.75 9.57
N HIS A 234 24.14 -4.68 9.49
CA HIS A 234 24.34 -5.74 10.49
C HIS A 234 25.14 -5.27 11.71
N ARG A 235 25.68 -4.05 11.67
CA ARG A 235 26.44 -3.45 12.77
C ARG A 235 25.65 -2.29 13.34
N VAL A 236 25.57 -2.25 14.66
CA VAL A 236 24.98 -1.12 15.39
C VAL A 236 25.83 0.12 15.15
N PRO A 237 25.23 1.29 14.87
CA PRO A 237 25.99 2.54 14.80
C PRO A 237 26.67 2.85 16.14
N ALA A 238 27.76 3.61 16.10
CA ALA A 238 28.51 3.97 17.32
C ALA A 238 27.66 4.76 18.34
N GLU A 239 26.68 5.51 17.85
CA GLU A 239 25.69 6.22 18.66
C GLU A 239 24.32 6.07 17.99
N ILE A 240 23.30 5.67 18.75
CA ILE A 240 21.92 5.55 18.27
C ILE A 240 21.19 6.85 18.62
N ARG A 241 20.75 7.58 17.59
CA ARG A 241 20.09 8.88 17.69
C ARG A 241 18.60 8.78 17.36
N SER A 242 18.24 8.13 16.26
CA SER A 242 16.86 8.01 15.78
C SER A 242 16.62 6.67 15.09
N PHE A 243 15.34 6.33 14.99
CA PHE A 243 14.87 5.16 14.26
C PHE A 243 13.57 5.49 13.55
N LEU A 244 13.54 5.26 12.24
CA LEU A 244 12.34 5.28 11.43
C LEU A 244 12.08 3.86 10.95
N LEU A 245 10.88 3.36 11.25
CA LEU A 245 10.38 2.09 10.74
C LEU A 245 9.18 2.37 9.86
N ASP A 246 9.28 1.99 8.59
CA ASP A 246 8.15 1.88 7.69
C ASP A 246 8.02 0.41 7.27
N ALA A 247 7.00 -0.25 7.82
CA ALA A 247 6.79 -1.67 7.67
C ALA A 247 5.31 -2.04 7.84
N GLY A 248 4.88 -3.03 7.07
CA GLY A 248 3.49 -3.45 6.95
C GLY A 248 3.26 -4.92 7.23
N ALA A 249 2.02 -5.36 7.04
CA ALA A 249 1.63 -6.77 7.10
C ALA A 249 0.55 -7.06 6.06
N GLU A 250 0.34 -8.33 5.70
CA GLU A 250 -0.71 -8.75 4.77
C GLU A 250 -1.63 -9.79 5.43
N TYR A 251 -2.94 -9.62 5.31
CA TYR A 251 -3.94 -10.62 5.70
C TYR A 251 -4.91 -10.86 4.55
N ASN A 252 -5.06 -12.11 4.11
CA ASN A 252 -5.89 -12.50 2.96
C ASN A 252 -5.61 -11.68 1.68
N GLY A 253 -4.37 -11.19 1.49
CA GLY A 253 -4.01 -10.34 0.35
C GLY A 253 -4.18 -8.84 0.56
N TYR A 254 -4.72 -8.39 1.71
CA TYR A 254 -4.93 -6.98 2.05
C TYR A 254 -3.80 -6.45 2.93
N ALA A 255 -3.20 -5.32 2.52
CA ALA A 255 -2.05 -4.73 3.18
C ALA A 255 -2.43 -3.77 4.31
N ALA A 256 -1.56 -3.73 5.32
CA ALA A 256 -1.35 -2.61 6.24
C ALA A 256 0.01 -1.97 5.92
N ASP A 257 0.11 -0.66 6.11
CA ASP A 257 1.26 0.16 5.74
C ASP A 257 1.47 1.25 6.79
N LEU A 258 2.46 1.06 7.67
CA LEU A 258 2.59 1.85 8.88
C LEU A 258 4.02 2.37 9.01
N THR A 259 4.13 3.64 9.37
CA THR A 259 5.40 4.30 9.66
C THR A 259 5.40 4.91 11.06
N ARG A 260 6.49 4.71 11.80
CA ARG A 260 6.76 5.37 13.07
C ARG A 260 8.20 5.84 13.16
N THR A 261 8.41 6.92 13.90
CA THR A 261 9.74 7.46 14.18
C THR A 261 9.93 7.61 15.68
N TRP A 262 11.09 7.17 16.17
CA TRP A 262 11.49 7.25 17.58
C TRP A 262 12.90 7.83 17.72
N THR A 263 13.22 8.25 18.94
CA THR A 263 14.57 8.67 19.34
C THR A 263 14.87 8.17 20.75
N THR A 264 16.13 7.86 21.02
CA THR A 264 16.65 7.50 22.35
C THR A 264 16.78 8.72 23.27
N HIS A 265 16.71 9.94 22.74
CA HIS A 265 16.90 11.19 23.48
C HIS A 265 15.57 11.92 23.73
N GLY A 266 14.79 11.44 24.71
CA GLY A 266 13.38 11.84 24.94
C GLY A 266 13.08 13.34 25.11
N ASP A 267 14.05 14.16 25.55
CA ASP A 267 13.88 15.62 25.74
C ASP A 267 14.68 16.46 24.72
N SER A 268 15.15 15.86 23.63
CA SER A 268 15.93 16.56 22.59
C SER A 268 15.06 17.44 21.67
N ASP A 269 15.69 18.37 20.94
CA ASP A 269 15.04 19.14 19.87
C ASP A 269 14.34 18.20 18.85
N PHE A 270 14.98 17.07 18.51
CA PHE A 270 14.42 16.08 17.59
C PHE A 270 13.23 15.33 18.19
N ALA A 271 13.25 15.00 19.48
CA ALA A 271 12.11 14.39 20.17
C ALA A 271 10.87 15.30 20.17
N HIS A 272 11.06 16.60 20.43
CA HIS A 272 9.98 17.58 20.31
C HIS A 272 9.47 17.70 18.87
N LEU A 273 10.36 17.60 17.88
CA LEU A 273 9.96 17.61 16.46
C LEU A 273 9.13 16.38 16.08
N ILE A 274 9.51 15.17 16.53
CA ILE A 274 8.72 13.95 16.33
C ILE A 274 7.32 14.11 16.93
N LYS A 275 7.26 14.58 18.19
CA LYS A 275 6.00 14.80 18.89
C LYS A 275 5.10 15.78 18.13
N ASP A 276 5.64 16.90 17.70
CA ASP A 276 4.89 17.91 16.97
C ASP A 276 4.42 17.40 15.59
N VAL A 277 5.24 16.64 14.85
CA VAL A 277 4.81 15.99 13.59
C VAL A 277 3.67 15.01 13.85
N ASN A 278 3.75 14.22 14.92
CA ASN A 278 2.68 13.31 15.33
C ASN A 278 1.38 14.06 15.69
N GLU A 279 1.46 15.14 16.45
CA GLU A 279 0.29 15.97 16.79
C GLU A 279 -0.34 16.59 15.55
N GLU A 280 0.46 17.10 14.61
CA GLU A 280 -0.03 17.68 13.36
C GLU A 280 -0.59 16.62 12.40
N GLN A 281 -0.08 15.39 12.44
CA GLN A 281 -0.62 14.24 11.70
C GLN A 281 -2.02 13.87 12.20
N LEU A 282 -2.19 13.74 13.53
CA LEU A 282 -3.50 13.47 14.14
C LEU A 282 -4.48 14.62 13.86
N ALA A 283 -4.03 15.86 14.01
CA ALA A 283 -4.83 17.04 13.73
C ALA A 283 -5.21 17.17 12.25
N LEU A 284 -4.41 16.65 11.30
CA LEU A 284 -4.79 16.56 9.89
C LEU A 284 -5.90 15.52 9.71
N ILE A 285 -5.74 14.33 10.26
CA ILE A 285 -6.73 13.24 10.20
C ILE A 285 -8.09 13.69 10.75
N ASP A 286 -8.11 14.44 11.85
CA ASP A 286 -9.34 14.96 12.45
C ASP A 286 -10.11 15.94 11.54
N THR A 287 -9.45 16.53 10.54
CA THR A 287 -10.12 17.37 9.52
C THR A 287 -10.63 16.59 8.32
N MET A 288 -10.28 15.31 8.20
CA MET A 288 -10.66 14.48 7.05
C MET A 288 -12.15 14.18 7.04
N LYS A 289 -12.79 14.41 5.90
CA LYS A 289 -14.24 14.22 5.70
C LYS A 289 -14.53 13.79 4.27
N SER A 290 -15.61 13.03 4.11
CA SER A 290 -16.18 12.72 2.80
C SER A 290 -16.55 14.01 2.05
N GLY A 291 -16.37 14.00 0.73
CA GLY A 291 -16.66 15.12 -0.17
C GLY A 291 -15.52 16.13 -0.37
N VAL A 292 -14.41 16.00 0.35
CA VAL A 292 -13.22 16.88 0.21
C VAL A 292 -12.14 16.20 -0.64
N ARG A 293 -11.35 16.96 -1.39
CA ARG A 293 -10.30 16.40 -2.23
C ARG A 293 -9.04 16.08 -1.43
N TYR A 294 -8.40 14.95 -1.76
CA TYR A 294 -7.16 14.51 -1.12
C TYR A 294 -6.02 15.54 -1.22
N THR A 295 -5.96 16.27 -2.33
CA THR A 295 -5.00 17.37 -2.55
C THR A 295 -5.08 18.45 -1.49
N ASP A 296 -6.26 18.69 -0.93
CA ASP A 296 -6.48 19.76 0.04
C ASP A 296 -5.81 19.39 1.38
N TYR A 297 -5.82 18.11 1.74
CA TYR A 297 -5.09 17.58 2.90
C TYR A 297 -3.58 17.61 2.70
N HIS A 298 -3.10 17.38 1.48
CA HIS A 298 -1.68 17.52 1.16
C HIS A 298 -1.21 18.97 1.35
N ILE A 299 -1.96 19.94 0.80
CA ILE A 299 -1.68 21.37 0.97
C ILE A 299 -1.80 21.77 2.44
N GLN A 300 -2.83 21.29 3.15
CA GLN A 300 -3.00 21.55 4.57
C GLN A 300 -1.79 21.05 5.38
N PHE A 301 -1.22 19.89 5.06
CA PHE A 301 -0.03 19.44 5.76
C PHE A 301 1.20 20.29 5.43
N HIS A 302 1.39 20.74 4.18
CA HIS A 302 2.45 21.71 3.88
C HIS A 302 2.29 23.01 4.68
N GLN A 303 1.06 23.47 4.96
CA GLN A 303 0.81 24.62 5.84
C GLN A 303 1.21 24.32 7.29
N ARG A 304 0.90 23.13 7.81
CA ARG A 304 1.33 22.66 9.13
C ARG A 304 2.86 22.53 9.20
N LEU A 305 3.49 22.02 8.14
CA LEU A 305 4.94 21.91 8.02
C LEU A 305 5.61 23.29 8.07
N ALA A 306 5.06 24.31 7.40
CA ALA A 306 5.55 25.69 7.52
C ALA A 306 5.53 26.18 8.97
N LYS A 307 4.43 25.93 9.71
CA LYS A 307 4.31 26.23 11.15
C LYS A 307 5.38 25.53 11.98
N LEU A 308 5.63 24.25 11.70
CA LEU A 308 6.65 23.47 12.42
C LEU A 308 8.05 24.02 12.14
N LEU A 309 8.38 24.32 10.88
CA LEU A 309 9.67 24.89 10.50
C LEU A 309 9.93 26.23 11.21
N HIS A 310 8.91 27.08 11.37
CA HIS A 310 8.99 28.30 12.19
C HIS A 310 9.13 28.01 13.69
N ARG A 311 8.25 27.20 14.26
CA ARG A 311 8.24 26.87 15.70
C ARG A 311 9.59 26.31 16.14
N HIS A 312 10.17 25.45 15.31
CA HIS A 312 11.46 24.83 15.53
C HIS A 312 12.62 25.64 14.96
N LYS A 313 12.43 26.89 14.54
CA LYS A 313 13.49 27.82 14.07
C LYS A 313 14.38 27.24 12.95
N LEU A 314 13.84 26.36 12.12
CA LEU A 314 14.52 25.79 10.94
C LEU A 314 14.47 26.75 9.75
N VAL A 315 13.38 27.52 9.68
CA VAL A 315 13.20 28.62 8.74
C VAL A 315 12.75 29.85 9.55
N ASN A 316 13.32 31.02 9.25
CA ASN A 316 13.12 32.26 9.99
C ASN A 316 12.90 33.45 9.05
N ASP A 317 12.33 34.54 9.58
CA ASP A 317 12.20 35.84 8.91
C ASP A 317 11.43 35.81 7.56
N ILE A 318 10.49 34.89 7.40
CA ILE A 318 9.55 34.78 6.28
C ILE A 318 8.16 34.39 6.85
N SER A 319 7.05 34.64 6.15
CA SER A 319 5.73 34.19 6.62
C SER A 319 5.43 32.76 6.17
N GLU A 320 4.52 32.06 6.85
CA GLU A 320 4.12 30.69 6.49
C GLU A 320 3.55 30.61 5.07
N GLU A 321 2.77 31.62 4.67
CA GLU A 321 2.21 31.75 3.32
C GLU A 321 3.31 31.93 2.28
N ALA A 322 4.28 32.81 2.56
CA ALA A 322 5.40 33.05 1.66
C ALA A 322 6.32 31.81 1.55
N MET A 323 6.44 30.98 2.60
CA MET A 323 7.16 29.71 2.52
C MET A 323 6.49 28.73 1.55
N LEU A 324 5.15 28.66 1.57
CA LEU A 324 4.37 27.81 0.67
C LEU A 324 4.50 28.27 -0.78
N GLU A 325 4.29 29.57 -1.02
CA GLU A 325 4.42 30.17 -2.36
C GLU A 325 5.82 29.99 -2.95
N ALA A 326 6.85 30.11 -2.11
CA ALA A 326 8.24 29.91 -2.51
C ALA A 326 8.63 28.43 -2.68
N GLY A 327 7.84 27.48 -2.18
CA GLY A 327 8.17 26.05 -2.19
C GLY A 327 9.21 25.62 -1.14
N ILE A 328 9.42 26.41 -0.08
CA ILE A 328 10.43 26.15 0.96
C ILE A 328 10.13 24.87 1.77
N THR A 329 8.86 24.48 1.86
CA THR A 329 8.45 23.27 2.59
C THR A 329 8.75 21.99 1.82
N THR A 330 8.80 22.04 0.49
CA THR A 330 9.02 20.89 -0.40
C THR A 330 10.30 20.10 -0.15
N PRO A 331 11.50 20.69 0.07
CA PRO A 331 12.69 19.91 0.41
C PRO A 331 12.59 19.17 1.76
N PHE A 332 11.73 19.63 2.66
CA PHE A 332 11.50 18.98 3.96
C PHE A 332 10.45 17.87 3.89
N MET A 333 9.53 17.89 2.93
CA MET A 333 8.61 16.78 2.63
C MET A 333 8.47 16.60 1.11
N PRO A 334 9.39 15.86 0.48
CA PRO A 334 9.46 15.76 -0.98
C PRO A 334 8.57 14.65 -1.56
N HIS A 335 7.55 14.21 -0.84
CA HIS A 335 6.62 13.16 -1.25
C HIS A 335 5.16 13.54 -0.96
N GLY A 336 4.22 12.74 -1.45
CA GLY A 336 2.79 12.93 -1.19
C GLY A 336 2.41 12.66 0.27
N ILE A 337 1.26 13.20 0.72
CA ILE A 337 0.76 12.99 2.08
C ILE A 337 0.20 11.57 2.33
N GLY A 338 0.10 10.75 1.27
CA GLY A 338 -0.36 9.37 1.30
C GLY A 338 -1.02 8.92 0.01
N HIS A 339 -1.69 7.78 0.06
CA HIS A 339 -2.28 7.10 -1.10
C HIS A 339 -3.42 6.15 -0.70
N PRO A 340 -4.22 5.66 -1.68
CA PRO A 340 -5.11 4.53 -1.47
C PRO A 340 -4.34 3.28 -1.01
N LEU A 341 -4.95 2.49 -0.13
CA LEU A 341 -4.42 1.25 0.41
C LEU A 341 -5.46 0.12 0.29
N GLY A 342 -5.02 -1.12 0.02
CA GLY A 342 -5.91 -2.28 -0.08
C GLY A 342 -5.17 -3.55 -0.47
N LEU A 343 -5.60 -4.20 -1.55
CA LEU A 343 -4.93 -5.38 -2.12
C LEU A 343 -3.50 -5.10 -2.63
N GLN A 344 -3.19 -3.83 -2.84
CA GLN A 344 -1.86 -3.32 -3.15
C GLN A 344 -1.55 -2.20 -2.15
N VAL A 345 -0.26 -2.00 -1.85
CA VAL A 345 0.22 -0.96 -0.93
C VAL A 345 -0.13 0.42 -1.48
N HIS A 346 0.45 0.77 -2.63
CA HIS A 346 -0.06 1.83 -3.49
C HIS A 346 -1.26 1.29 -4.29
N ASP A 347 -2.46 1.32 -3.69
CA ASP A 347 -3.66 0.79 -4.33
C ASP A 347 -4.07 1.62 -5.55
N VAL A 348 -4.86 0.97 -6.42
CA VAL A 348 -5.24 1.50 -7.74
C VAL A 348 -6.16 2.73 -7.64
N ALA A 349 -6.36 3.39 -8.78
CA ALA A 349 -7.35 4.47 -8.95
C ALA A 349 -7.14 5.74 -8.09
N GLY A 350 -5.94 5.96 -7.53
CA GLY A 350 -5.60 7.19 -6.80
C GLY A 350 -5.75 8.48 -7.62
N PHE A 351 -5.69 8.40 -8.95
CA PHE A 351 -5.87 9.56 -9.84
C PHE A 351 -7.17 9.52 -10.67
N MET A 352 -7.97 8.47 -10.51
CA MET A 352 -9.10 8.19 -11.40
C MET A 352 -10.39 8.81 -10.87
N GLN A 353 -11.01 9.71 -11.63
CA GLN A 353 -12.14 10.51 -11.15
C GLN A 353 -13.50 9.83 -11.36
N ASP A 354 -13.59 8.90 -12.31
CA ASP A 354 -14.80 8.15 -12.65
C ASP A 354 -14.46 6.74 -13.13
N ASP A 355 -15.49 5.90 -13.28
CA ASP A 355 -15.35 4.51 -13.75
C ASP A 355 -15.03 4.37 -15.25
N THR A 356 -14.80 5.49 -15.94
CA THR A 356 -14.37 5.53 -17.35
C THR A 356 -12.86 5.67 -17.50
N GLY A 357 -12.16 5.89 -16.38
CA GLY A 357 -10.71 6.05 -16.35
C GLY A 357 -10.24 7.49 -16.47
N THR A 358 -11.11 8.49 -16.26
CA THR A 358 -10.72 9.91 -16.31
C THR A 358 -9.60 10.20 -15.31
N HIS A 359 -8.46 10.66 -15.81
CA HIS A 359 -7.25 10.87 -15.01
C HIS A 359 -7.09 12.34 -14.61
N LEU A 360 -6.91 12.60 -13.31
CA LEU A 360 -6.48 13.90 -12.80
C LEU A 360 -5.08 13.75 -12.19
N ALA A 361 -4.08 14.27 -12.90
CA ALA A 361 -2.70 14.24 -12.46
C ALA A 361 -2.48 15.05 -11.17
N ALA A 362 -1.42 14.72 -10.43
CA ALA A 362 -0.97 15.55 -9.33
C ALA A 362 -0.65 16.99 -9.79
N PRO A 363 -0.85 18.00 -8.93
CA PRO A 363 -0.42 19.37 -9.22
C PRO A 363 1.08 19.41 -9.53
N SER A 364 1.50 20.26 -10.46
CA SER A 364 2.92 20.34 -10.88
C SER A 364 3.88 20.72 -9.74
N GLN A 365 3.38 21.45 -8.74
CA GLN A 365 4.13 21.81 -7.52
C GLN A 365 4.37 20.61 -6.59
N HIS A 366 3.55 19.56 -6.71
CA HIS A 366 3.57 18.36 -5.86
C HIS A 366 3.57 17.08 -6.73
N PRO A 367 4.60 16.88 -7.57
CA PRO A 367 4.60 15.86 -8.62
C PRO A 367 4.60 14.41 -8.08
N TYR A 368 4.95 14.23 -6.82
CA TYR A 368 5.01 12.92 -6.15
C TYR A 368 3.76 12.59 -5.33
N LEU A 369 2.73 13.44 -5.36
CA LEU A 369 1.44 13.13 -4.75
C LEU A 369 0.77 11.97 -5.49
N ARG A 370 0.35 10.93 -4.76
CA ARG A 370 -0.18 9.68 -5.32
C ARG A 370 -1.72 9.60 -5.36
N CYS A 371 -2.40 10.64 -4.90
CA CYS A 371 -3.86 10.66 -4.84
C CYS A 371 -4.44 12.05 -5.11
N THR A 372 -5.42 12.12 -6.00
CA THR A 372 -6.18 13.34 -6.34
C THR A 372 -7.69 13.15 -6.22
N ARG A 373 -8.12 12.04 -5.61
CA ARG A 373 -9.55 11.69 -5.43
C ARG A 373 -10.27 12.66 -4.50
N VAL A 374 -11.56 12.79 -4.73
CA VAL A 374 -12.50 13.24 -3.68
C VAL A 374 -12.70 12.06 -2.73
N LEU A 375 -12.63 12.33 -1.43
CA LEU A 375 -12.85 11.32 -0.42
C LEU A 375 -14.31 10.90 -0.40
N GLU A 376 -14.54 9.60 -0.36
CA GLU A 376 -15.87 9.02 -0.30
C GLU A 376 -15.91 7.90 0.76
N PRO A 377 -17.10 7.57 1.30
CA PRO A 377 -17.21 6.50 2.28
C PRO A 377 -16.64 5.19 1.74
N ARG A 378 -16.04 4.40 2.63
CA ARG A 378 -15.40 3.10 2.37
C ARG A 378 -14.05 3.17 1.64
N MET A 379 -13.52 4.37 1.38
CA MET A 379 -12.13 4.52 0.97
C MET A 379 -11.18 4.26 2.15
N VAL A 380 -10.06 3.59 1.86
CA VAL A 380 -8.96 3.38 2.81
C VAL A 380 -7.71 4.05 2.27
N LEU A 381 -7.07 4.87 3.10
CA LEU A 381 -5.95 5.74 2.73
C LEU A 381 -4.84 5.66 3.77
N THR A 382 -3.60 5.81 3.33
CA THR A 382 -2.49 6.16 4.21
C THR A 382 -2.49 7.67 4.49
N ILE A 383 -2.04 8.07 5.68
CA ILE A 383 -1.75 9.47 6.02
C ILE A 383 -0.38 9.50 6.67
N GLU A 384 0.62 9.85 5.86
CA GLU A 384 2.05 9.62 6.11
C GLU A 384 2.90 10.90 6.04
N PRO A 385 2.54 11.98 6.75
CA PRO A 385 3.37 13.19 6.76
C PRO A 385 4.81 12.91 7.20
N GLY A 386 5.74 13.69 6.63
CA GLY A 386 7.15 13.63 7.00
C GLY A 386 7.84 14.98 7.09
N LEU A 387 9.01 14.96 7.71
CA LEU A 387 9.96 16.06 7.81
C LEU A 387 11.38 15.49 7.78
N TYR A 388 12.12 15.75 6.72
CA TYR A 388 13.45 15.18 6.48
C TYR A 388 14.52 16.24 6.29
N PHE A 389 15.77 15.87 6.60
CA PHE A 389 16.94 16.70 6.37
C PHE A 389 17.81 16.08 5.27
N ILE A 390 17.41 16.25 4.01
CA ILE A 390 18.05 15.61 2.85
C ILE A 390 18.97 16.62 2.16
N GLU A 391 20.30 16.43 2.24
CA GLU A 391 21.27 17.41 1.73
C GLU A 391 21.10 17.68 0.22
N SER A 392 20.81 16.67 -0.60
CA SER A 392 20.64 16.87 -2.05
C SER A 392 19.45 17.76 -2.40
N LEU A 393 18.43 17.84 -1.53
CA LEU A 393 17.26 18.70 -1.71
C LEU A 393 17.45 20.07 -1.05
N LEU A 394 18.22 20.14 0.02
CA LEU A 394 18.48 21.37 0.78
C LEU A 394 19.62 22.21 0.18
N ALA A 395 20.68 21.59 -0.33
CA ALA A 395 21.87 22.29 -0.85
C ALA A 395 21.56 23.35 -1.92
N PRO A 396 20.66 23.12 -2.91
CA PRO A 396 20.31 24.15 -3.90
C PRO A 396 19.76 25.44 -3.29
N TRP A 397 19.15 25.39 -2.11
CA TRP A 397 18.59 26.56 -1.43
C TRP A 397 19.66 27.45 -0.80
N ARG A 398 20.89 26.96 -0.61
CA ARG A 398 22.02 27.77 -0.10
C ARG A 398 22.45 28.85 -1.08
N GLU A 399 22.26 28.61 -2.37
CA GLU A 399 22.66 29.51 -3.46
C GLU A 399 21.54 30.48 -3.89
N GLY A 400 20.31 30.28 -3.40
CA GLY A 400 19.14 31.04 -3.78
C GLY A 400 18.84 32.26 -2.89
N GLN A 401 17.93 33.12 -3.35
CA GLN A 401 17.48 34.33 -2.62
C GLN A 401 16.87 34.02 -1.24
N TYR A 402 16.36 32.80 -1.06
CA TYR A 402 15.75 32.35 0.20
C TYR A 402 16.75 31.77 1.20
N SER A 403 18.03 31.60 0.84
CA SER A 403 19.09 31.01 1.68
C SER A 403 19.17 31.63 3.07
N LYS A 404 18.99 32.95 3.17
CA LYS A 404 19.02 33.72 4.42
C LYS A 404 17.96 33.31 5.45
N HIS A 405 16.88 32.65 5.01
CA HIS A 405 15.79 32.23 5.88
C HIS A 405 16.06 30.88 6.54
N PHE A 406 16.91 30.04 5.96
CA PHE A 406 17.22 28.72 6.53
C PHE A 406 18.23 28.86 7.67
N ASP A 407 17.90 28.34 8.85
CA ASP A 407 18.88 28.18 9.92
C ASP A 407 19.77 26.98 9.60
N TRP A 408 20.77 27.21 8.76
CA TRP A 408 21.70 26.16 8.34
C TRP A 408 22.39 25.50 9.52
N LYS A 409 22.74 26.25 10.57
CA LYS A 409 23.40 25.67 11.75
C LYS A 409 22.48 24.67 12.46
N ARG A 410 21.19 25.00 12.60
CA ARG A 410 20.21 24.11 13.21
C ARG A 410 19.89 22.91 12.33
N ILE A 411 19.80 23.10 11.02
CA ILE A 411 19.62 22.01 10.05
C ILE A 411 20.82 21.05 10.09
N GLU A 412 22.06 21.55 10.10
CA GLU A 412 23.27 20.73 10.27
C GLU A 412 23.22 19.90 11.55
N ALA A 413 22.70 20.45 12.65
CA ALA A 413 22.61 19.75 13.93
C ALA A 413 21.55 18.62 13.93
N LEU A 414 20.52 18.70 13.08
CA LEU A 414 19.45 17.71 12.99
C LEU A 414 19.65 16.68 11.87
N LYS A 415 20.50 16.96 10.88
CA LYS A 415 20.85 16.01 9.82
C LYS A 415 21.30 14.62 10.32
N PRO A 416 22.07 14.49 11.41
CA PRO A 416 22.44 13.18 11.96
C PRO A 416 21.26 12.29 12.40
N PHE A 417 20.07 12.87 12.59
CA PHE A 417 18.85 12.12 12.91
C PHE A 417 18.06 11.70 11.66
N GLY A 418 18.48 12.14 10.47
CA GLY A 418 17.90 11.80 9.18
C GLY A 418 16.56 12.51 8.91
N GLY A 419 15.47 11.98 9.47
CA GLY A 419 14.13 12.48 9.22
C GLY A 419 13.05 11.76 10.02
N ILE A 420 11.82 12.23 9.83
CA ILE A 420 10.63 11.80 10.56
C ILE A 420 9.55 11.47 9.54
N ARG A 421 8.86 10.35 9.75
CA ARG A 421 7.57 10.05 9.13
C ARG A 421 6.66 9.38 10.16
N ILE A 422 5.38 9.74 10.14
CA ILE A 422 4.35 9.15 10.99
C ILE A 422 3.18 8.79 10.10
N GLU A 423 2.82 7.52 10.03
CA GLU A 423 1.81 7.03 9.10
C GLU A 423 0.77 6.15 9.78
N ASP A 424 -0.49 6.46 9.50
CA ASP A 424 -1.63 5.65 9.88
C ASP A 424 -2.45 5.26 8.65
N ASN A 425 -3.25 4.21 8.80
CA ASN A 425 -4.23 3.80 7.79
C ASN A 425 -5.65 4.12 8.27
N VAL A 426 -6.36 4.92 7.48
CA VAL A 426 -7.66 5.48 7.85
C VAL A 426 -8.76 5.01 6.90
N VAL A 427 -9.95 4.78 7.44
CA VAL A 427 -11.17 4.48 6.67
C VAL A 427 -12.07 5.71 6.70
N ILE A 428 -12.49 6.17 5.53
CA ILE A 428 -13.43 7.29 5.42
C ILE A 428 -14.86 6.75 5.56
N TYR A 429 -15.65 7.36 6.43
CA TYR A 429 -17.09 7.15 6.53
C TYR A 429 -17.83 8.45 6.20
N GLU A 430 -19.16 8.37 6.10
CA GLU A 430 -20.00 9.52 5.74
C GLU A 430 -19.81 10.71 6.70
N ASN A 431 -19.73 10.44 8.01
CA ASN A 431 -19.65 11.46 9.05
C ASN A 431 -18.47 11.29 10.03
N SER A 432 -17.52 10.40 9.72
CA SER A 432 -16.36 10.14 10.58
C SER A 432 -15.19 9.56 9.78
N THR A 433 -14.01 9.55 10.40
CA THR A 433 -12.82 8.89 9.89
C THR A 433 -12.36 7.90 10.96
N GLU A 434 -12.29 6.61 10.62
CA GLU A 434 -11.74 5.59 11.51
C GLU A 434 -10.24 5.51 11.30
N ASN A 435 -9.46 5.77 12.34
CA ASN A 435 -8.03 5.52 12.33
C ASN A 435 -7.75 4.11 12.88
N MET A 436 -7.58 3.13 11.98
CA MET A 436 -7.41 1.72 12.38
C MET A 436 -6.15 1.53 13.22
N THR A 437 -5.08 2.24 12.89
CA THR A 437 -3.79 2.17 13.56
C THR A 437 -3.87 2.69 14.99
N ARG A 438 -4.47 3.87 15.20
CA ARG A 438 -4.60 4.49 16.53
C ARG A 438 -5.66 3.81 17.39
N ASN A 439 -6.68 3.20 16.80
CA ASN A 439 -7.63 2.34 17.52
C ASN A 439 -6.93 1.14 18.20
N LEU A 440 -5.82 0.65 17.63
CA LEU A 440 -4.98 -0.40 18.20
C LEU A 440 -3.92 0.13 19.19
N LYS A 441 -3.95 1.44 19.49
CA LYS A 441 -3.09 2.11 20.46
C LYS A 441 -1.60 1.98 20.11
N LEU A 442 -1.26 2.14 18.82
CA LEU A 442 0.12 2.37 18.42
C LEU A 442 0.44 3.86 18.62
N ALA A 443 1.23 4.14 19.67
CA ALA A 443 1.62 5.48 20.07
C ALA A 443 2.37 6.24 18.98
#